data_AF-A0A835HDZ2-F1
#
_entry.id   AF-A0A835HDZ2-F1
#
_cell.length_a   1.000
_cell.length_b   1.000
_cell.length_c   1.000
_cell.angle_alpha   90.00
_cell.angle_beta   90.00
_cell.angle_gamma   90.00
#
_symmetry.space_group_name_H-M   'P 1'
#
loop_
_entity.id
_entity.type
_entity.pdbx_description
1 polymer ?
#
loop_
_entity_poly.entity_id
_entity_poly.type
_entity_poly.pdbx_seq_one_letter_code
_entity_poly.pdbx_strand_id
1 'polypeptide(L)'
;MSFAISTLKPFTHRHFNFLPKTPKFSFPTPKPTLPLTLPQFPPQFDLKTYWEILITEINHKLDQSIPIKYPQQIYESMRYFVLAHDAKRTSPIMCIAVCELIEELERLRKYGRAIVMLYHVIEEILEMKREKTGEGGGENKKKK
;
A
#
# COMPACT_ATOMS: atom_id res chain seq x y z
N MET A 1 43.17 -22.80 45.33
CA MET A 1 42.34 -21.58 45.22
C MET A 1 41.46 -21.72 43.98
N SER A 2 40.29 -22.36 44.08
CA SER A 2 39.36 -22.52 42.96
C SER A 2 38.21 -21.55 43.16
N PHE A 3 38.04 -20.60 42.24
CA PHE A 3 36.92 -19.66 42.24
C PHE A 3 35.74 -20.28 41.50
N ALA A 4 34.65 -20.48 42.24
CA ALA A 4 33.37 -20.93 41.74
C ALA A 4 32.72 -19.82 40.89
N ILE A 5 32.42 -20.11 39.63
CA ILE A 5 31.55 -19.28 38.79
C ILE A 5 30.11 -19.57 39.20
N SER A 6 29.64 -18.84 40.21
CA SER A 6 28.25 -18.93 40.67
C SER A 6 27.33 -18.27 39.65
N THR A 7 26.55 -19.10 38.96
CA THR A 7 25.12 -18.88 38.69
C THR A 7 24.69 -17.48 38.19
N LEU A 8 25.02 -17.14 36.95
CA LEU A 8 24.25 -16.14 36.20
C LEU A 8 22.93 -16.78 35.74
N LYS A 9 21.82 -16.35 36.33
CA LYS A 9 20.46 -16.71 35.91
C LYS A 9 20.26 -16.37 34.43
N PRO A 10 19.67 -17.26 33.61
CA PRO A 10 19.32 -16.92 32.24
C PRO A 10 18.31 -15.78 32.25
N PHE A 11 18.66 -14.69 31.56
CA PHE A 11 17.80 -13.55 31.31
C PHE A 11 16.56 -14.04 30.56
N THR A 12 15.49 -14.23 31.31
CA THR A 12 14.20 -14.70 30.81
C THR A 12 13.70 -13.77 29.71
N HIS A 13 13.49 -14.36 28.54
CA HIS A 13 12.82 -13.81 27.37
C HIS A 13 11.56 -13.02 27.76
N ARG A 14 11.68 -11.69 27.91
CA ARG A 14 10.51 -10.82 28.02
C ARG A 14 9.86 -10.73 26.66
N HIS A 15 8.67 -11.30 26.57
CA HIS A 15 7.70 -11.06 25.52
C HIS A 15 7.42 -9.56 25.45
N PHE A 16 8.04 -8.85 24.50
CA PHE A 16 7.70 -7.46 24.19
C PHE A 16 6.35 -7.44 23.49
N ASN A 17 5.26 -7.47 24.27
CA ASN A 17 3.93 -7.11 23.80
C ASN A 17 3.84 -5.58 23.67
N PHE A 18 4.65 -5.00 22.79
CA PHE A 18 4.44 -3.65 22.32
C PHE A 18 3.50 -3.75 21.13
N LEU A 19 2.18 -3.79 21.39
CA LEU A 19 1.22 -3.48 20.34
C LEU A 19 1.43 -2.02 19.95
N PRO A 20 1.90 -1.71 18.73
CA PRO A 20 1.92 -0.34 18.28
C PRO A 20 0.47 0.09 18.09
N LYS A 21 0.02 1.09 18.86
CA LYS A 21 -1.17 1.86 18.50
C LYS A 21 -0.90 2.40 17.09
N THR A 22 -1.62 1.88 16.10
CA THR A 22 -1.51 2.30 14.71
C THR A 22 -1.65 3.82 14.64
N PRO A 23 -0.62 4.57 14.22
CA PRO A 23 -0.85 5.95 13.83
C PRO A 23 -1.79 5.91 12.63
N LYS A 24 -2.97 6.53 12.75
CA LYS A 24 -3.86 6.75 11.62
C LYS A 24 -3.16 7.77 10.72
N PHE A 25 -2.33 7.28 9.80
CA PHE A 25 -1.77 8.07 8.73
C PHE A 25 -2.91 8.37 7.75
N SER A 26 -3.61 9.46 7.99
CA SER A 26 -4.52 10.05 7.01
C SER A 26 -3.67 10.76 5.97
N PHE A 27 -3.38 10.09 4.86
CA PHE A 27 -2.87 10.77 3.68
C PHE A 27 -3.95 11.72 3.18
N PRO A 28 -3.64 13.00 2.93
CA PRO A 28 -4.57 13.89 2.26
C PRO A 28 -4.78 13.34 0.85
N THR A 29 -5.97 12.78 0.60
CA THR A 29 -6.37 12.38 -0.75
C THR A 29 -6.41 13.63 -1.64
N PRO A 30 -5.63 13.71 -2.73
CA PRO A 30 -5.80 14.78 -3.68
C PRO A 30 -7.17 14.60 -4.37
N LYS A 31 -8.08 15.56 -4.16
CA LYS A 31 -9.33 15.67 -4.93
C LYS A 31 -8.97 16.00 -6.39
N PRO A 32 -9.47 15.25 -7.38
CA PRO A 32 -9.29 15.61 -8.78
C PRO A 32 -10.24 16.75 -9.14
N THR A 33 -9.76 17.99 -9.08
CA THR A 33 -10.36 19.11 -9.82
C THR A 33 -9.55 19.26 -11.11
N LEU A 34 -10.12 18.81 -12.23
CA LEU A 34 -9.54 18.96 -13.56
C LEU A 34 -9.47 20.45 -13.95
N PRO A 35 -8.34 20.89 -14.49
CA PRO A 35 -8.35 21.58 -15.78
C PRO A 35 -7.61 20.74 -16.83
N LEU A 36 -8.24 20.55 -17.99
CA LEU A 36 -7.56 20.04 -19.19
C LEU A 36 -6.42 21.00 -19.57
N THR A 37 -5.19 20.64 -19.24
CA THR A 37 -3.98 21.16 -19.89
C THR A 37 -2.97 20.02 -19.83
N LEU A 38 -2.69 19.41 -20.97
CA LEU A 38 -1.68 18.36 -21.11
C LEU A 38 -0.30 18.97 -20.83
N PRO A 39 0.38 18.65 -19.71
CA PRO A 39 1.77 18.98 -19.55
C PRO A 39 2.55 17.99 -20.41
N GLN A 40 3.34 18.54 -21.33
CA GLN A 40 4.19 17.78 -22.22
C GLN A 40 5.26 17.05 -21.40
N PHE A 41 5.36 15.74 -21.62
CA PHE A 41 6.32 14.79 -21.05
C PHE A 41 6.28 14.69 -19.50
N PRO A 42 6.12 13.47 -18.93
CA PRO A 42 6.19 13.33 -17.48
C PRO A 42 7.56 13.85 -17.00
N PRO A 43 7.62 14.58 -15.88
CA PRO A 43 8.90 14.96 -15.29
C PRO A 43 9.73 13.68 -15.12
N GLN A 44 10.98 13.71 -15.60
CA GLN A 44 11.90 12.59 -15.51
C GLN A 44 11.98 12.15 -14.04
N PHE A 45 11.53 10.92 -13.74
CA PHE A 45 11.57 10.41 -12.39
C PHE A 45 13.02 10.19 -11.97
N ASP A 46 13.52 11.06 -11.08
CA ASP A 46 14.83 10.89 -10.48
C ASP A 46 14.71 10.11 -9.17
N LEU A 47 15.10 8.84 -9.23
CA LEU A 47 15.11 7.93 -8.09
C LEU A 47 15.97 8.47 -6.95
N LYS A 48 17.10 9.13 -7.27
CA LYS A 48 18.04 9.62 -6.26
C LYS A 48 17.39 10.73 -5.43
N THR A 49 16.83 11.73 -6.09
CA THR A 49 16.11 12.83 -5.42
C THR A 49 14.92 12.31 -4.62
N TYR A 50 14.12 11.40 -5.17
CA TYR A 50 13.00 10.79 -4.46
C TYR A 50 13.46 10.09 -3.17
N TRP A 51 14.52 9.29 -3.25
CA TRP A 51 15.09 8.62 -2.10
C TRP A 51 15.63 9.59 -1.05
N GLU A 52 16.35 10.64 -1.45
CA GLU A 52 16.90 11.63 -0.51
C GLU A 52 15.80 12.39 0.24
N ILE A 53 14.73 12.77 -0.47
CA ILE A 53 13.54 13.39 0.11
C ILE A 53 12.91 12.45 1.14
N LEU A 54 12.67 11.19 0.78
CA LEU A 54 12.06 10.22 1.69
C LEU A 54 12.94 9.91 2.90
N ILE A 55 14.27 9.80 2.74
CA ILE A 55 15.19 9.63 3.87
C ILE A 55 15.04 10.79 4.85
N THR A 56 15.01 12.02 4.34
CA THR A 56 14.87 13.23 5.14
C THR A 56 13.53 13.25 5.87
N GLU A 57 12.44 12.94 5.17
CA GLU A 57 11.09 12.91 5.74
C GLU A 57 10.92 11.81 6.80
N ILE A 58 11.42 10.60 6.51
CA ILE A 58 11.41 9.47 7.45
C ILE A 58 12.20 9.82 8.70
N ASN A 59 13.41 10.36 8.55
CA ASN A 59 14.22 10.76 9.70
C ASN A 59 13.53 11.86 10.51
N HIS A 60 12.91 12.85 9.86
CA HIS A 60 12.16 13.91 10.53
C HIS A 60 10.96 13.36 11.33
N LYS A 61 10.15 12.47 10.73
CA LYS A 61 9.01 11.85 11.40
C LYS A 61 9.43 10.91 12.54
N LEU A 62 10.53 10.18 12.38
CA LEU A 62 11.11 9.37 13.46
C LEU A 62 11.58 10.25 14.62
N ASP A 63 12.21 11.39 14.33
CA ASP A 63 12.66 12.35 15.34
C ASP A 63 11.51 12.90 16.18
N GLN A 64 10.39 13.24 15.52
CA GLN A 64 9.15 13.68 16.16
C GLN A 64 8.49 12.57 17.00
N SER A 65 8.66 11.30 16.63
CA SER A 65 8.01 10.17 17.30
C SER A 65 8.64 9.81 18.66
N ILE A 66 9.87 10.24 18.93
CA ILE A 66 10.62 9.92 20.16
C ILE A 66 11.03 11.21 20.89
N PRO A 67 10.08 12.01 21.41
CA PRO A 67 10.42 13.20 22.18
C PRO A 67 11.08 12.81 23.51
N ILE A 68 12.17 13.48 23.87
CA ILE A 68 12.89 13.24 25.13
C ILE A 68 11.98 13.62 26.30
N LYS A 69 11.69 12.64 27.17
CA LYS A 69 10.91 12.81 28.41
C LYS A 69 11.67 12.21 29.57
N TYR A 70 11.28 12.55 30.79
CA TYR A 70 11.81 11.90 31.98
C TYR A 70 11.37 10.42 32.01
N PRO A 71 12.26 9.46 32.29
CA PRO A 71 13.71 9.61 32.52
C PRO A 71 14.52 9.66 31.20
N GLN A 72 15.43 10.62 31.11
CA GLN A 72 16.08 11.05 29.86
C GLN A 72 16.93 9.98 29.17
N GLN A 73 17.66 9.17 29.95
CA GLN A 73 18.65 8.20 29.46
C GLN A 73 18.07 7.13 28.51
N ILE A 74 16.81 6.73 28.70
CA ILE A 74 16.15 5.74 27.85
C ILE A 74 15.81 6.36 26.48
N TYR A 75 15.33 7.60 26.47
CA TYR A 75 14.98 8.31 25.24
C TYR A 75 16.20 8.65 24.39
N GLU A 76 17.31 9.03 25.02
CA GLU A 76 18.58 9.24 24.32
C GLU A 76 19.08 7.94 23.67
N SER A 77 18.99 6.82 24.38
CA SER A 77 19.37 5.50 23.87
C SER A 77 18.48 5.07 22.68
N MET A 78 17.16 5.28 22.78
CA MET A 78 16.23 5.00 21.69
C MET A 78 16.48 5.87 20.46
N ARG A 79 16.75 7.17 20.66
CA ARG A 79 17.09 8.09 19.55
C ARG A 79 18.39 7.67 18.88
N TYR A 80 19.42 7.29 19.65
CA TYR A 80 20.66 6.76 19.08
C TYR A 80 20.43 5.53 18.21
N PHE A 81 19.57 4.61 18.64
CA PHE A 81 19.25 3.40 17.87
C PHE A 81 18.45 3.70 16.59
N VAL A 82 17.46 4.59 16.68
CA VAL A 82 16.51 4.87 15.59
C VAL A 82 17.09 5.84 14.57
N LEU A 83 17.81 6.87 15.00
CA LEU A 83 18.35 7.96 14.16
C LEU A 83 19.84 7.79 13.85
N ALA A 84 20.38 6.57 13.98
CA ALA A 84 21.74 6.29 13.57
C ALA A 84 21.97 6.72 12.10
N HIS A 85 23.05 7.47 11.86
CA HIS A 85 23.35 8.07 10.56
C HIS A 85 23.50 7.03 9.42
N ASP A 86 23.96 5.81 9.73
CA ASP A 86 24.14 4.73 8.75
C ASP A 86 22.93 3.80 8.63
N ALA A 87 21.78 4.18 9.17
CA ALA A 87 20.59 3.35 9.11
C ALA A 87 20.02 3.30 7.68
N LYS A 88 20.07 2.11 7.07
CA LYS A 88 19.52 1.85 5.74
C LYS A 88 17.99 1.98 5.75
N ARG A 89 17.47 3.12 5.28
CA ARG A 89 16.02 3.40 5.17
C ARG A 89 15.33 2.71 3.99
N THR A 90 15.99 1.75 3.34
CA THR A 90 15.46 1.01 2.20
C THR A 90 14.12 0.35 2.49
N SER A 91 13.99 -0.36 3.61
CA SER A 91 12.74 -1.06 3.95
C SER A 91 11.52 -0.12 4.06
N PRO A 92 11.54 0.96 4.86
CA PRO A 92 10.41 1.88 4.91
C PRO A 92 10.16 2.62 3.58
N ILE A 93 11.21 2.98 2.83
CA ILE A 93 11.05 3.59 1.49
C ILE A 93 10.31 2.64 0.54
N MET A 94 10.71 1.37 0.50
CA MET A 94 10.02 0.37 -0.32
C MET A 94 8.57 0.16 0.12
N CYS A 95 8.30 0.14 1.43
CA CYS A 95 6.94 0.05 1.94
C CYS A 95 6.07 1.23 1.48
N ILE A 96 6.60 2.47 1.51
CA ILE A 96 5.89 3.66 1.05
C ILE A 96 5.58 3.56 -0.45
N ALA A 97 6.57 3.23 -1.27
CA ALA A 97 6.39 3.07 -2.72
C ALA A 97 5.34 2.00 -3.06
N VAL A 98 5.33 0.88 -2.33
CA VAL A 98 4.31 -0.17 -2.53
C VAL A 98 2.92 0.33 -2.12
N CYS A 99 2.78 1.07 -1.02
CA CYS A 99 1.50 1.65 -0.62
C CYS A 99 0.95 2.61 -1.69
N GLU A 100 1.79 3.46 -2.26
CA GLU A 100 1.42 4.35 -3.37
C GLU A 100 0.92 3.56 -4.60
N LEU A 101 1.55 2.42 -4.90
CA LEU A 101 1.13 1.55 -6.00
C LEU A 101 -0.18 0.80 -5.71
N ILE A 102 -0.40 0.37 -4.47
CA ILE A 102 -1.60 -0.40 -4.08
C ILE A 102 -2.87 0.43 -4.27
N GLU A 103 -2.85 1.73 -3.97
CA GLU A 103 -4.00 2.61 -4.18
C GLU A 103 -4.44 2.64 -5.66
N GLU A 104 -3.47 2.62 -6.57
CA GLU A 104 -3.74 2.56 -8.00
C GLU A 104 -4.21 1.17 -8.44
N LEU A 105 -3.67 0.10 -7.86
CA LEU A 105 -4.17 -1.27 -8.07
C LEU A 105 -5.62 -1.45 -7.60
N GLU A 106 -6.02 -0.82 -6.51
CA GLU A 106 -7.40 -0.86 -6.04
C GLU A 106 -8.36 -0.20 -7.04
N ARG A 107 -7.93 0.91 -7.68
CA ARG A 107 -8.68 1.52 -8.79
C ARG A 107 -8.79 0.56 -9.96
N LEU A 108 -7.68 -0.03 -10.40
CA LEU A 108 -7.67 -0.99 -11.51
C LEU A 108 -8.59 -2.20 -11.24
N ARG A 109 -8.60 -2.72 -10.01
CA ARG A 109 -9.48 -3.83 -9.62
C ARG A 109 -10.97 -3.47 -9.74
N LYS A 110 -11.35 -2.21 -9.46
CA LYS A 110 -12.74 -1.74 -9.63
C LYS A 110 -13.13 -1.75 -11.11
N TYR A 111 -12.26 -1.26 -11.98
CA TYR A 111 -12.48 -1.29 -13.44
C TYR A 111 -12.55 -2.73 -13.96
N GLY A 112 -11.66 -3.61 -13.52
CA GLY A 112 -11.69 -5.04 -13.89
C GLY A 112 -13.03 -5.70 -13.56
N ARG A 113 -13.58 -5.46 -12.36
CA ARG A 113 -14.91 -5.99 -12.00
C ARG A 113 -16.03 -5.44 -12.90
N ALA A 114 -16.02 -4.15 -13.20
CA ALA A 114 -17.02 -3.55 -14.08
C ALA A 114 -16.97 -4.16 -15.49
N ILE A 115 -15.76 -4.35 -16.03
CA ILE A 115 -15.55 -4.97 -17.33
C ILE A 115 -16.09 -6.40 -17.35
N VAL A 116 -15.77 -7.23 -16.35
CA VAL A 116 -16.26 -8.60 -16.26
C VAL A 116 -17.79 -8.66 -16.24
N MET A 117 -18.43 -7.77 -15.48
CA MET A 117 -19.90 -7.68 -15.45
C MET A 117 -20.48 -7.30 -16.82
N LEU A 118 -19.86 -6.35 -17.53
CA LEU A 118 -20.31 -5.96 -18.87
C LEU A 118 -20.23 -7.12 -19.86
N TYR A 119 -19.15 -7.91 -19.84
CA TYR A 119 -19.02 -9.09 -20.70
C TYR A 119 -20.11 -10.13 -20.41
N HIS A 120 -20.37 -10.44 -19.13
CA HIS A 120 -21.44 -11.36 -18.76
C HIS A 120 -22.81 -10.86 -19.24
N VAL A 121 -23.12 -9.58 -19.08
CA VAL A 121 -24.39 -9.00 -19.56
C VAL A 121 -24.49 -9.06 -21.08
N ILE A 122 -23.39 -8.83 -21.80
CA ILE A 122 -23.36 -8.96 -23.26
C ILE A 122 -23.65 -10.40 -23.67
N GLU A 123 -23.03 -11.39 -23.00
CA GLU A 123 -23.27 -12.81 -23.24
C GLU A 123 -24.75 -13.17 -22.97
N GLU A 124 -25.33 -12.74 -21.85
CA GLU A 124 -26.75 -12.93 -21.54
C GLU A 124 -27.67 -12.34 -22.62
N ILE A 125 -27.41 -11.11 -23.08
CA ILE A 125 -28.20 -10.45 -24.13
C ILE A 125 -28.07 -11.19 -25.47
N LEU A 126 -26.87 -11.68 -25.80
CA LEU A 126 -26.63 -12.46 -27.01
C LEU A 126 -27.33 -13.81 -26.97
N GLU A 127 -27.36 -14.48 -25.81
CA GLU A 127 -28.11 -15.72 -25.58
C GLU A 127 -29.61 -15.49 -25.81
N MET A 128 -30.17 -14.43 -25.21
CA MET A 128 -31.59 -14.07 -25.37
C MET A 128 -31.95 -13.74 -26.83
N LYS A 129 -31.06 -13.10 -27.58
CA LYS A 129 -31.28 -12.82 -29.01
C LYS A 129 -31.27 -14.10 -29.84
N ARG A 130 -30.43 -15.09 -29.49
CA ARG A 130 -30.35 -16.37 -30.20
C ARG A 130 -31.65 -17.16 -30.05
N GLU A 131 -32.24 -17.15 -28.86
CA GLU A 131 -33.52 -17.81 -28.58
C GLU A 131 -34.70 -17.15 -29.32
N LYS A 132 -34.75 -15.81 -29.37
CA LYS A 132 -35.83 -15.10 -30.08
C LYS A 132 -35.75 -15.17 -31.61
N THR A 133 -34.60 -15.52 -32.16
CA THR A 133 -34.43 -15.65 -33.62
C THR A 133 -34.72 -17.09 -34.11
N GLY A 134 -34.92 -18.05 -33.20
CA GLY A 134 -35.15 -19.47 -33.51
C GLY A 134 -36.61 -19.90 -33.72
N GLU A 135 -37.61 -19.13 -33.24
CA GLU A 135 -39.03 -19.48 -33.37
C GLU A 135 -39.74 -18.63 -34.45
N GLY A 136 -39.30 -18.79 -35.69
CA GLY A 136 -39.92 -18.24 -36.90
C GLY A 136 -40.24 -19.32 -37.93
N GLY A 137 -40.65 -20.51 -37.48
CA GLY A 137 -41.10 -21.61 -38.34
C GLY A 137 -42.58 -21.46 -38.74
N GLY A 138 -42.87 -20.53 -39.64
CA GLY A 138 -44.16 -20.48 -40.35
C GLY A 138 -44.14 -21.39 -41.58
N GLU A 139 -44.50 -22.66 -41.38
CA GLU A 139 -44.75 -23.65 -42.45
C GLU A 139 -45.82 -23.11 -43.42
N ASN A 140 -45.48 -22.89 -44.69
CA ASN A 140 -46.50 -22.72 -45.74
C ASN A 140 -46.41 -23.88 -46.75
N LYS A 141 -47.08 -24.98 -46.39
CA LYS A 141 -47.41 -26.08 -47.29
C LYS A 141 -48.73 -25.78 -48.00
N LYS A 142 -48.67 -25.86 -49.34
CA LYS A 142 -49.72 -26.38 -50.25
C LYS A 142 -51.05 -25.62 -50.41
N LYS A 143 -51.26 -25.13 -51.64
CA LYS A 143 -52.46 -25.22 -52.53
C LYS A 143 -52.48 -23.94 -53.38
N LYS A 144 -52.70 -23.93 -54.69
CA LYS A 144 -53.06 -24.89 -55.73
C LYS A 144 -52.77 -24.17 -57.05
#